data_AF-A0A1J5P543-F1
#
_entry.id   AF-A0A1J5P543-F1
#
_cell.length_a   1.000
_cell.length_b   1.000
_cell.length_c   1.000
_cell.angle_alpha   90.00
_cell.angle_beta   90.00
_cell.angle_gamma   90.00
#
_symmetry.space_group_name_H-M   'P 1'
#
loop_
_entity.id
_entity.type
_entity.pdbx_description
1 polymer ?
#
loop_
_entity_poly.entity_id
_entity_poly.type
_entity_poly.pdbx_seq_one_letter_code
_entity_poly.pdbx_strand_id
1 'polypeptide(L)'
;MIADAPKADPAAVSKRNGQIAVFVSRKDSKLYIRQNFVPLFNLPVTIAPSDRPLGTHIFTARVDRDDANVLHWSVVSLPAPSKYADRRDEAEHSSRRRKIVGAGPIEVKPAPVPDTPAEALDRLNLPADAMARITEALSTGGSIIVSDQGIAAGETGEGTDFIVSLR
;
A
#
# COMPACT_ATOMS: atom_id res chain seq x y z
N MET A 1 -47.57 -29.23 -4.07
CA MET A 1 -46.55 -29.08 -5.14
C MET A 1 -45.73 -27.85 -4.79
N ILE A 2 -44.53 -28.06 -4.26
CA ILE A 2 -43.58 -26.98 -3.91
C ILE A 2 -42.68 -26.79 -5.13
N ALA A 3 -42.69 -25.58 -5.69
CA ALA A 3 -41.92 -25.21 -6.87
C ALA A 3 -40.45 -25.01 -6.48
N ASP A 4 -39.59 -25.63 -7.28
CA ASP A 4 -38.12 -25.65 -7.20
C ASP A 4 -37.55 -24.24 -7.43
N ALA A 5 -36.72 -23.75 -6.51
CA ALA A 5 -35.95 -22.52 -6.67
C ALA A 5 -34.71 -22.81 -7.54
N PRO A 6 -34.28 -21.88 -8.42
CA PRO A 6 -33.17 -22.15 -9.32
C PRO A 6 -31.88 -22.31 -8.50
N LYS A 7 -31.29 -23.50 -8.65
CA LYS A 7 -29.98 -23.89 -8.11
C LYS A 7 -28.93 -22.93 -8.66
N ALA A 8 -28.29 -22.17 -7.77
CA ALA A 8 -27.15 -21.34 -8.14
C ALA A 8 -26.04 -22.21 -8.74
N ASP A 9 -25.63 -21.89 -9.96
CA ASP A 9 -24.52 -22.55 -10.63
C ASP A 9 -23.22 -22.36 -9.82
N PRO A 10 -22.51 -23.42 -9.39
CA PRO A 10 -21.25 -23.29 -8.67
C PRO A 10 -20.05 -23.00 -9.62
N ALA A 11 -20.31 -22.58 -10.86
CA ALA A 11 -19.32 -22.45 -11.92
C ALA A 11 -18.84 -21.01 -12.14
N ALA A 12 -18.57 -20.28 -11.06
CA ALA A 12 -17.75 -19.08 -11.09
C ALA A 12 -16.71 -19.09 -9.97
N VAL A 13 -16.08 -20.26 -9.74
CA VAL A 13 -14.73 -20.26 -9.19
C VAL A 13 -13.82 -19.80 -10.32
N SER A 14 -13.80 -18.48 -10.54
CA SER A 14 -12.79 -17.81 -11.37
C SER A 14 -11.46 -18.41 -10.96
N LYS A 15 -10.68 -18.90 -11.93
CA LYS A 15 -9.34 -19.42 -11.70
C LYS A 15 -8.49 -18.31 -11.08
N ARG A 16 -8.54 -18.17 -9.75
CA ARG A 16 -7.67 -17.30 -8.94
C ARG A 16 -6.27 -17.88 -9.08
N ASN A 17 -5.61 -17.53 -10.19
CA ASN A 17 -4.37 -18.14 -10.65
C ASN A 17 -3.20 -17.63 -9.81
N GLY A 18 -3.09 -18.15 -8.60
CA GLY A 18 -1.95 -17.91 -7.71
C GLY A 18 -1.92 -16.53 -7.06
N GLN A 19 -0.88 -16.29 -6.28
CA GLN A 19 -0.79 -15.19 -5.32
C GLN A 19 -0.57 -13.86 -6.06
N ILE A 20 -1.52 -12.93 -5.93
CA ILE A 20 -1.36 -11.54 -6.38
C ILE A 20 -0.69 -10.71 -5.29
N ALA A 21 0.30 -9.91 -5.68
CA ALA A 21 0.90 -8.90 -4.84
C ALA A 21 0.74 -7.54 -5.52
N VAL A 22 0.34 -6.55 -4.74
CA VAL A 22 0.14 -5.17 -5.19
C VAL A 22 1.02 -4.26 -4.34
N PHE A 23 1.75 -3.35 -4.99
CA PHE A 23 2.54 -2.34 -4.30
C PHE A 23 2.17 -0.95 -4.81
N VAL A 24 1.78 -0.08 -3.90
CA VAL A 24 1.46 1.32 -4.16
C VAL A 24 2.58 2.19 -3.60
N SER A 25 3.29 2.84 -4.50
CA SER A 25 4.39 3.76 -4.21
C SER A 25 3.90 5.20 -4.21
N ARG A 26 3.99 5.90 -3.08
CA ARG A 26 3.80 7.36 -3.07
C ARG A 26 4.89 8.07 -3.84
N LYS A 27 6.13 7.65 -3.65
CA LYS A 27 7.31 8.29 -4.25
C LYS A 27 7.20 8.31 -5.77
N ASP A 28 6.73 7.22 -6.36
CA ASP A 28 6.61 7.08 -7.80
C ASP A 28 5.20 7.44 -8.30
N SER A 29 4.24 7.62 -7.38
CA SER A 29 2.79 7.77 -7.67
C SER A 29 2.29 6.69 -8.63
N LYS A 30 2.73 5.45 -8.38
CA LYS A 30 2.45 4.27 -9.22
C LYS A 30 2.04 3.09 -8.39
N LEU A 31 1.15 2.30 -8.96
CA LEU A 31 0.79 0.97 -8.52
C LEU A 31 1.51 -0.05 -9.38
N TYR A 32 2.07 -1.07 -8.75
CA TYR A 32 2.76 -2.20 -9.36
C TYR A 32 2.02 -3.48 -9.00
N ILE A 33 1.77 -4.35 -9.99
CA ILE A 33 1.15 -5.65 -9.76
C ILE A 33 2.11 -6.76 -10.16
N ARG A 34 2.25 -7.73 -9.26
CA ARG A 34 2.91 -9.00 -9.49
C ARG A 34 1.92 -10.14 -9.25
N GLN A 35 2.08 -11.22 -9.99
CA GLN A 35 1.34 -12.45 -9.77
C GLN A 35 2.32 -13.60 -9.87
N ASN A 36 2.38 -14.45 -8.83
CA ASN A 36 3.34 -15.54 -8.73
C ASN A 36 4.79 -15.07 -8.98
N PHE A 37 5.19 -13.96 -8.34
CA PHE A 37 6.50 -13.32 -8.49
C PHE A 37 6.82 -12.72 -9.87
N VAL A 38 5.89 -12.79 -10.83
CA VAL A 38 6.06 -12.23 -12.18
C VAL A 38 5.44 -10.82 -12.23
N PRO A 39 6.17 -9.77 -12.66
CA PRO A 39 5.60 -8.45 -12.92
C PRO A 39 4.54 -8.53 -14.02
N LEU A 40 3.31 -8.16 -13.70
CA LEU A 40 2.24 -8.12 -14.69
C LEU A 40 2.18 -6.77 -15.40
N PHE A 41 1.99 -5.70 -14.63
CA PHE A 41 1.94 -4.33 -15.15
C PHE A 41 2.08 -3.31 -14.01
N ASN A 42 2.27 -2.04 -14.39
CA ASN A 42 2.24 -0.90 -13.48
C ASN A 42 1.42 0.24 -14.08
N LEU A 43 0.75 1.01 -13.23
CA LEU A 43 -0.16 2.08 -13.64
C LEU A 43 0.04 3.30 -12.72
N PRO A 44 -0.19 4.53 -13.22
CA PRO A 44 -0.25 5.70 -12.35
C PRO A 44 -1.44 5.59 -11.39
N VAL A 45 -1.24 6.04 -10.15
CA VAL A 45 -2.29 6.17 -9.13
C VAL A 45 -2.37 7.63 -8.69
N THR A 46 -3.58 8.09 -8.40
CA THR A 46 -3.75 9.41 -7.77
C THR A 46 -3.78 9.24 -6.26
N ILE A 47 -2.97 10.02 -5.55
CA ILE A 47 -2.89 10.01 -4.09
C ILE A 47 -3.29 11.39 -3.60
N ALA A 48 -4.33 11.47 -2.77
CA ALA A 48 -4.81 12.74 -2.23
C ALA A 48 -3.68 13.45 -1.44
N PRO A 49 -3.47 14.77 -1.63
CA PRO A 49 -2.44 15.51 -0.92
C PRO A 49 -2.71 15.55 0.59
N SER A 50 -1.66 15.44 1.39
CA SER A 50 -1.72 15.56 2.86
C SER A 50 -0.33 15.90 3.40
N ASP A 51 -0.33 16.64 4.50
CA ASP A 51 0.87 16.96 5.28
C ASP A 51 1.44 15.75 6.02
N ARG A 52 0.67 14.66 6.15
CA ARG A 52 1.09 13.42 6.80
C ARG A 52 1.74 12.44 5.80
N PRO A 53 2.80 11.73 6.23
CA PRO A 53 3.35 10.60 5.48
C PRO A 53 2.29 9.48 5.39
N LEU A 54 2.23 8.75 4.26
CA LEU A 54 1.35 7.57 4.18
C LEU A 54 1.84 6.45 5.10
N GLY A 55 3.12 6.44 5.46
CA GLY A 55 3.71 5.35 6.23
C GLY A 55 4.02 4.14 5.35
N THR A 56 4.09 2.96 5.95
CA THR A 56 4.14 1.69 5.20
C THR A 56 3.26 0.65 5.85
N HIS A 57 2.26 0.20 5.09
CA HIS A 57 1.22 -0.71 5.55
C HIS A 57 1.12 -1.89 4.61
N ILE A 58 1.08 -3.09 5.18
CA ILE A 58 0.97 -4.36 4.46
C ILE A 58 -0.37 -4.97 4.83
N PHE A 59 -1.25 -5.06 3.85
CA PHE A 59 -2.53 -5.73 3.93
C PHE A 59 -2.40 -7.12 3.32
N THR A 60 -2.90 -8.13 4.02
CA THR A 60 -2.90 -9.50 3.53
C THR A 60 -4.32 -10.04 3.58
N ALA A 61 -4.78 -10.55 2.44
CA ALA A 61 -6.08 -11.17 2.30
C ALA A 61 -6.01 -12.65 2.65
N ARG A 62 -7.00 -13.12 3.39
CA ARG A 62 -7.26 -14.53 3.67
C ARG A 62 -8.72 -14.82 3.32
N VAL A 63 -8.96 -15.79 2.44
CA VAL A 63 -10.31 -16.29 2.19
C VAL A 63 -10.81 -17.01 3.43
N ASP A 64 -12.08 -16.81 3.77
CA ASP A 64 -12.73 -17.53 4.85
C ASP A 64 -12.69 -19.05 4.62
N ARG A 65 -12.71 -19.80 5.72
CA ARG A 65 -12.62 -21.27 5.65
C ARG A 65 -13.90 -21.89 5.10
N ASP A 66 -15.04 -21.27 5.40
CA ASP A 66 -16.37 -21.80 5.13
C ASP A 66 -17.01 -21.13 3.92
N ASP A 67 -16.59 -19.90 3.55
CA ASP A 67 -17.07 -19.19 2.36
C ASP A 67 -15.93 -18.62 1.48
N ALA A 68 -15.81 -19.15 0.26
CA ALA A 68 -14.80 -18.72 -0.71
C ALA A 68 -14.98 -17.28 -1.23
N ASN A 69 -16.12 -16.64 -0.95
CA ASN A 69 -16.44 -15.26 -1.34
C ASN A 69 -16.20 -14.25 -0.22
N VAL A 70 -15.93 -14.71 1.01
CA VAL A 70 -15.63 -13.84 2.15
C VAL A 70 -14.11 -13.72 2.30
N LEU A 71 -13.64 -12.47 2.41
CA LEU A 71 -12.22 -12.15 2.59
C LEU A 71 -12.00 -11.47 3.94
N HIS A 72 -11.11 -12.05 4.74
CA HIS A 72 -10.58 -11.46 5.95
C HIS A 72 -9.27 -10.74 5.65
N TRP A 73 -9.17 -9.49 6.10
CA TRP A 73 -7.98 -8.68 5.94
C TRP A 73 -7.23 -8.58 7.25
N SER A 74 -5.92 -8.88 7.22
CA SER A 74 -4.99 -8.53 8.29
C SER A 74 -4.09 -7.40 7.83
N VAL A 75 -3.72 -6.50 8.74
CA VAL A 75 -2.85 -5.37 8.43
C VAL A 75 -1.68 -5.27 9.40
N VAL A 76 -0.49 -4.99 8.87
CA VAL A 76 0.71 -4.68 9.63
C VAL A 76 1.23 -3.33 9.18
N SER A 77 1.46 -2.42 10.14
CA SER A 77 2.10 -1.12 9.88
C SER A 77 3.55 -1.19 10.32
N LEU A 78 4.45 -0.81 9.42
CA LEU A 78 5.86 -0.75 9.75
C LEU A 78 6.19 0.58 10.43
N PRO A 79 7.12 0.60 11.39
CA PRO A 79 7.57 1.84 12.01
C PRO A 79 8.19 2.75 10.95
N ALA A 80 7.91 4.05 11.06
CA ALA A 80 8.46 5.03 10.13
C ALA A 80 9.99 5.05 10.22
N PRO A 81 10.74 4.88 9.10
CA PRO A 81 12.19 5.05 9.12
C PRO A 81 12.58 6.44 9.65
N SER A 82 13.67 6.52 10.41
CA SER A 82 14.19 7.74 11.05
C SER A 82 14.36 8.95 10.10
N LYS A 83 14.46 8.70 8.79
CA LYS A 83 14.60 9.70 7.72
C LYS A 83 13.41 10.66 7.54
N TYR A 84 12.23 10.37 8.11
CA TYR A 84 11.16 11.38 8.18
C TYR A 84 11.50 12.55 9.12
N ALA A 85 12.42 12.35 10.07
CA ALA A 85 12.97 13.44 10.88
C ALA A 85 13.95 14.30 10.06
N ASP A 86 14.87 13.67 9.32
CA ASP A 86 15.95 14.36 8.60
C ASP A 86 15.48 15.29 7.46
N ARG A 87 14.40 14.94 6.73
CA ARG A 87 13.88 15.83 5.66
C ARG A 87 13.37 17.16 6.17
N ARG A 88 12.94 17.22 7.44
CA ARG A 88 12.59 18.50 8.06
C ARG A 88 13.85 19.30 8.38
N ASP A 89 14.92 18.65 8.81
CA ASP A 89 16.17 19.35 9.09
C ASP A 89 16.73 20.03 7.83
N GLU A 90 16.69 19.42 6.64
CA GLU A 90 17.12 20.13 5.42
C GLU A 90 16.21 21.30 5.02
N ALA A 91 14.88 21.13 5.10
CA ALA A 91 13.92 22.20 4.76
C ALA A 91 13.97 23.36 5.77
N GLU A 92 14.18 23.08 7.05
CA GLU A 92 14.41 24.10 8.09
C GLU A 92 15.81 24.72 8.02
N HIS A 93 16.87 23.95 7.72
CA HIS A 93 18.22 24.51 7.59
C HIS A 93 18.36 25.40 6.35
N SER A 94 17.68 25.07 5.25
CA SER A 94 17.66 25.92 4.04
C SER A 94 16.95 27.25 4.29
N SER A 95 15.92 27.27 5.14
CA SER A 95 15.20 28.50 5.53
C SER A 95 15.90 29.28 6.64
N ARG A 96 16.63 28.63 7.57
CA ARG A 96 17.41 29.26 8.64
C ARG A 96 18.73 29.88 8.17
N ARG A 97 19.36 29.38 7.11
CA ARG A 97 20.65 29.93 6.63
C ARG A 97 20.54 31.37 6.10
N ARG A 98 19.32 31.87 5.88
CA ARG A 98 19.05 33.27 5.48
C ARG A 98 18.67 34.19 6.65
N LYS A 99 18.60 33.69 7.89
CA LYS A 99 18.33 34.43 9.12
C LYS A 99 19.16 33.86 10.29
N ILE A 100 20.43 34.21 10.38
CA ILE A 100 21.22 33.99 11.61
C ILE A 100 21.56 35.35 12.21
N VAL A 101 20.60 35.89 12.97
CA VAL A 101 20.87 36.59 14.24
C VAL A 101 19.69 36.23 15.15
N GLY A 102 19.95 35.53 16.26
CA GLY A 102 18.95 35.21 17.29
C GLY A 102 18.71 33.71 17.48
N ALA A 103 19.50 33.09 18.35
CA ALA A 103 19.23 31.76 18.88
C ALA A 103 18.05 31.84 19.86
N GLY A 104 16.86 31.48 19.38
CA GLY A 104 15.70 31.17 20.21
C GLY A 104 15.62 29.66 20.51
N PRO A 105 14.90 29.24 21.57
CA PRO A 105 14.74 27.83 21.92
C PRO A 105 14.14 27.04 20.76
N ILE A 106 14.73 25.88 20.46
CA ILE A 106 14.23 24.98 19.41
C ILE A 106 12.96 24.32 19.94
N GLU A 107 11.80 24.81 19.52
CA GLU A 107 10.53 24.13 19.72
C GLU A 107 10.56 22.82 18.92
N VAL A 108 10.66 21.70 19.63
CA VAL A 108 10.65 20.35 19.05
C VAL A 108 9.22 20.09 18.56
N LYS A 109 8.91 20.62 17.38
CA LYS A 109 7.63 20.36 16.72
C LYS A 109 7.54 18.84 16.51
N PRO A 110 6.50 18.14 16.99
CA PRO A 110 6.41 16.68 16.90
C PRO A 110 6.65 16.20 15.47
N ALA A 111 7.31 15.04 15.33
CA ALA A 111 7.41 14.37 14.04
C ALA A 111 6.00 14.10 13.51
N PRO A 112 5.73 14.31 12.21
CA PRO A 112 4.41 14.07 11.66
C PRO A 112 4.07 12.58 11.80
N VAL A 113 2.98 12.30 12.52
CA VAL A 113 2.47 10.95 12.70
C VAL A 113 2.02 10.43 11.33
N PRO A 114 2.52 9.27 10.88
CA PRO A 114 2.05 8.65 9.64
C PRO A 114 0.55 8.40 9.67
N ASP A 115 -0.06 8.33 8.50
CA ASP A 115 -1.43 7.89 8.36
C ASP A 115 -1.61 6.48 8.97
N THR A 116 -2.80 6.24 9.50
CA THR A 116 -3.23 4.89 9.82
C THR A 116 -3.43 4.10 8.52
N PRO A 117 -3.46 2.75 8.55
CA PRO A 117 -3.68 1.98 7.34
C PRO A 117 -4.96 2.35 6.59
N ALA A 118 -6.04 2.63 7.32
CA ALA A 118 -7.32 3.03 6.71
C ALA A 118 -7.20 4.40 6.02
N GLU A 119 -6.64 5.40 6.72
CA GLU A 119 -6.39 6.73 6.13
C GLU A 119 -5.48 6.64 4.89
N ALA A 120 -4.46 5.78 4.94
CA ALA A 120 -3.56 5.58 3.81
C ALA A 120 -4.28 4.98 2.59
N LEU A 121 -5.20 4.04 2.80
CA LEU A 121 -6.01 3.43 1.75
C LEU A 121 -7.05 4.41 1.18
N ASP A 122 -7.71 5.18 2.04
CA ASP A 122 -8.73 6.18 1.65
C ASP A 122 -8.16 7.29 0.77
N ARG A 123 -6.86 7.57 0.89
CA ARG A 123 -6.16 8.54 0.04
C ARG A 123 -5.87 8.02 -1.36
N LEU A 124 -5.96 6.72 -1.61
CA LEU A 124 -5.64 6.12 -2.90
C LEU A 124 -6.87 6.13 -3.81
N ASN A 125 -6.75 6.82 -4.94
CA ASN A 125 -7.75 6.74 -6.01
C ASN A 125 -7.20 5.85 -7.13
N LEU A 126 -7.64 4.60 -7.14
CA LEU A 126 -7.21 3.56 -8.07
C LEU A 126 -8.13 3.52 -9.30
N PRO A 127 -7.58 3.41 -10.52
CA PRO A 127 -8.40 3.21 -11.72
C PRO A 127 -9.30 1.97 -11.58
N ALA A 128 -10.55 2.07 -12.05
CA ALA A 128 -11.52 0.98 -11.95
C ALA A 128 -11.03 -0.34 -12.59
N ASP A 129 -10.32 -0.27 -13.72
CA ASP A 129 -9.70 -1.46 -14.35
C ASP A 129 -8.67 -2.12 -13.42
N ALA A 130 -7.84 -1.33 -12.74
CA ALA A 130 -6.87 -1.87 -11.78
C ALA A 130 -7.58 -2.57 -10.62
N MET A 131 -8.64 -1.96 -10.08
CA MET A 131 -9.45 -2.56 -9.01
C MET A 131 -10.10 -3.87 -9.45
N ALA A 132 -10.72 -3.91 -10.63
CA ALA A 132 -11.35 -5.11 -11.17
C ALA A 132 -10.35 -6.27 -11.25
N ARG A 133 -9.16 -6.02 -11.83
CA ARG A 133 -8.09 -7.03 -11.93
C ARG A 133 -7.59 -7.51 -10.59
N ILE A 134 -7.41 -6.59 -9.62
CA ILE A 134 -7.02 -6.96 -8.26
C ILE A 134 -8.09 -7.88 -7.66
N THR A 135 -9.37 -7.50 -7.71
CA THR A 135 -10.45 -8.30 -7.13
C THR A 135 -10.64 -9.66 -7.79
N GLU A 136 -10.43 -9.77 -9.11
CA GLU A 136 -10.53 -11.03 -9.84
C GLU A 136 -9.40 -11.99 -9.49
N ALA A 137 -8.17 -11.46 -9.34
CA ALA A 137 -6.99 -12.24 -9.02
C ALA A 137 -6.79 -12.46 -7.51
N LEU A 138 -7.55 -11.76 -6.64
CA LEU A 138 -7.37 -11.84 -5.20
C LEU A 138 -7.71 -13.22 -4.66
N SER A 139 -6.73 -13.85 -4.01
CA SER A 139 -6.85 -15.13 -3.33
C SER A 139 -6.31 -15.04 -1.92
N THR A 140 -6.45 -16.12 -1.14
CA THR A 140 -5.70 -16.28 0.11
C THR A 140 -4.22 -16.08 -0.14
N GLY A 141 -3.57 -15.29 0.72
CA GLY A 141 -2.17 -14.90 0.58
C GLY A 141 -1.94 -13.68 -0.32
N GLY A 142 -2.97 -13.20 -1.02
CA GLY A 142 -2.89 -11.97 -1.78
C GLY A 142 -2.52 -10.78 -0.88
N SER A 143 -1.66 -9.89 -1.35
CA SER A 143 -1.16 -8.78 -0.55
C SER A 143 -1.28 -7.44 -1.25
N ILE A 144 -1.54 -6.39 -0.48
CA ILE A 144 -1.51 -4.99 -0.92
C ILE A 144 -0.58 -4.25 0.02
N ILE A 145 0.42 -3.58 -0.52
CA ILE A 145 1.36 -2.77 0.24
C ILE A 145 1.18 -1.32 -0.17
N VAL A 146 0.97 -0.44 0.80
CA VAL A 146 0.94 1.00 0.60
C VAL A 146 2.15 1.58 1.29
N SER A 147 3.03 2.24 0.55
CA SER A 147 4.28 2.78 1.09
C SER A 147 4.61 4.16 0.53
N ASP A 148 5.19 5.00 1.38
CA ASP A 148 5.84 6.23 0.93
C ASP A 148 7.12 5.97 0.11
N GLN A 149 7.67 4.76 0.17
CA GLN A 149 8.91 4.39 -0.53
C GLN A 149 8.63 3.95 -1.97
N GLY A 150 9.65 4.15 -2.82
CA GLY A 150 9.63 3.66 -4.19
C GLY A 150 9.97 2.17 -4.27
N ILE A 151 9.54 1.51 -5.34
CA ILE A 151 9.85 0.07 -5.56
C ILE A 151 11.35 -0.20 -5.59
N ALA A 152 12.14 0.76 -6.08
CA ALA A 152 13.60 0.68 -6.16
C ALA A 152 14.30 0.77 -4.78
N ALA A 153 13.60 1.17 -3.72
CA ALA A 153 14.14 1.12 -2.36
C ALA A 153 14.09 -0.30 -1.77
N GLY A 154 13.28 -1.19 -2.36
CA GLY A 154 13.25 -2.61 -2.08
C GLY A 154 14.12 -3.39 -3.06
N GLU A 155 14.73 -4.48 -2.60
CA GLU A 155 15.48 -5.42 -3.44
C GLU A 155 14.52 -6.39 -4.15
N THR A 156 13.53 -5.81 -4.83
CA THR A 156 12.42 -6.56 -5.47
C THR A 156 12.90 -7.20 -6.78
N GLY A 157 13.57 -8.35 -6.67
CA GLY A 157 14.15 -9.12 -7.78
C GLY A 157 13.21 -10.22 -8.33
N GLU A 158 13.76 -11.08 -9.19
CA GLU A 158 13.09 -12.32 -9.63
C GLU A 158 12.86 -13.27 -8.45
N GLY A 159 11.72 -13.98 -8.44
CA GLY A 159 11.40 -14.96 -7.40
C GLY A 159 10.93 -14.38 -6.06
N THR A 160 10.68 -13.07 -5.97
CA THR A 160 10.10 -12.41 -4.80
C THR A 160 8.90 -11.58 -5.23
N ASP A 161 7.96 -11.28 -4.31
CA ASP A 161 6.88 -10.33 -4.60
C ASP A 161 7.40 -8.90 -4.44
N PHE A 162 7.24 -8.29 -3.26
CA PHE A 162 7.78 -6.96 -2.97
C PHE A 162 8.54 -7.00 -1.65
N ILE A 163 9.74 -6.42 -1.64
CA ILE A 163 10.54 -6.27 -0.43
C ILE A 163 10.42 -4.85 0.09
N VAL A 164 10.04 -4.70 1.36
CA VAL A 164 9.98 -3.41 2.03
C VAL A 164 11.19 -3.23 2.93
N SER A 165 12.00 -2.21 2.64
CA SER A 165 13.16 -1.84 3.45
C SER A 165 12.74 -1.03 4.69
N LEU A 166 13.25 -1.41 5.86
CA LEU A 166 13.05 -0.71 7.15
C LEU A 166 14.16 0.29 7.53
N ARG A 167 15.09 0.53 6.60
CA ARG A 167 16.41 1.16 6.83
C ARG A 167 16.49 2.62 6.41
#